data_AF-A0A9D8M5K6-F1
#
_entry.id   AF-A0A9D8M5K6-F1
#
_cell.length_a   1.000
_cell.length_b   1.000
_cell.length_c   1.000
_cell.angle_alpha   90.00
_cell.angle_beta   90.00
_cell.angle_gamma   90.00
#
_symmetry.space_group_name_H-M   'P 1'
#
loop_
_entity.id
_entity.type
_entity.pdbx_description
1 polymer ?
#
loop_
_entity_poly.entity_id
_entity_poly.type
_entity_poly.pdbx_seq_one_letter_code
_entity_poly.pdbx_strand_id
1 'polypeptide(L)'
;MRAETDRDIEVTSQGYLLLHPSRRRLRSWYLGSVLAGIPLLGAIVVRGVLELPWWGALLLVAGGLALGAVSFRQRLWMETATLTPASLLTRTWYGHTRTVPRAAIREIVVATVATTKDLLHYLLFVGDGRRCLARTSVDAISRDSQLAFARQVGVPVRDLTPEGGISFRELRRQYPGCVSWVAAHPVAVGLLVTLLVLLLAVGTIVGVVAIEGRPVPMGQAVELHCKGGCAGGGQDEVGTVHVLRVVDPAQGAAGSRPPGEAERLVAVEVQWTGTSTTPVTDHPGQAVEVRDSQGTHYVSCQLMHGEGSEGCATQTTAGPALPEQVTLTRGQSVRGYLTFEVPEEDRVAKVEYSEPNDATMRRFTGDTVDWQVAPPGS
;
A
#
# COMPACT_ATOMS: atom_id res chain seq x y z
N MET A 1 20.02 22.25 -39.41
CA MET A 1 20.46 21.29 -38.37
C MET A 1 21.88 21.66 -37.96
N ARG A 2 22.06 22.34 -36.82
CA ARG A 2 23.40 22.50 -36.23
C ARG A 2 23.82 21.13 -35.70
N ALA A 3 24.97 20.63 -36.10
CA ALA A 3 25.61 19.49 -35.45
C ALA A 3 25.93 19.93 -34.02
N GLU A 4 24.98 19.73 -33.11
CA GLU A 4 25.20 19.86 -31.67
C GLU A 4 26.34 18.91 -31.35
N THR A 5 27.53 19.49 -31.20
CA THR A 5 28.75 18.76 -30.92
C THR A 5 28.59 18.29 -29.49
N ASP A 6 28.07 17.07 -29.34
CA ASP A 6 27.86 16.39 -28.07
C ASP A 6 29.23 16.18 -27.42
N ARG A 7 29.72 17.24 -26.76
CA ARG A 7 31.02 17.23 -26.10
C ARG A 7 30.79 16.64 -24.71
N ASP A 8 31.12 15.37 -24.57
CA ASP A 8 31.14 14.70 -23.26
C ASP A 8 32.11 15.39 -22.26
N ILE A 9 33.04 16.21 -22.76
CA ILE A 9 33.99 16.99 -21.96
C ILE A 9 33.71 18.49 -22.12
N GLU A 10 33.46 19.16 -21.00
CA GLU A 10 33.38 20.61 -20.94
C GLU A 10 34.55 21.16 -20.13
N VAL A 11 35.23 22.18 -20.67
CA VAL A 11 36.27 22.92 -19.95
C VAL A 11 35.67 24.24 -19.52
N THR A 12 35.52 24.44 -18.22
CA THR A 12 34.96 25.67 -17.66
C THR A 12 35.97 26.81 -17.74
N SER A 13 35.51 28.06 -17.63
CA SER A 13 36.38 29.25 -17.57
C SER A 13 37.35 29.24 -16.38
N GLN A 14 37.05 28.47 -15.34
CA GLN A 14 37.90 28.28 -14.15
C GLN A 14 38.96 27.18 -14.34
N GLY A 15 39.03 26.57 -15.53
CA GLY A 15 39.95 25.48 -15.82
C GLY A 15 39.52 24.13 -15.24
N TYR A 16 38.28 24.00 -14.74
CA TYR A 16 37.75 22.69 -14.39
C TYR A 16 37.34 21.94 -15.63
N LEU A 17 37.59 20.63 -15.61
CA LEU A 17 37.24 19.73 -16.68
C LEU A 17 36.12 18.81 -16.20
N LEU A 18 34.94 18.99 -16.79
CA LEU A 18 33.69 18.30 -16.45
C LEU A 18 33.45 17.16 -17.43
N LEU A 19 33.05 16.01 -16.90
CA LEU A 19 32.69 14.84 -17.69
C LEU A 19 31.19 14.58 -17.62
N HIS A 20 30.50 14.93 -18.71
CA HIS A 20 29.05 14.78 -18.86
C HIS A 20 28.70 13.52 -19.64
N PRO A 21 27.63 12.82 -19.26
CA PRO A 21 27.17 11.67 -20.02
C PRO A 21 26.41 12.12 -21.27
N SER A 22 26.61 11.43 -22.40
CA SER A 22 25.90 11.73 -23.64
C SER A 22 24.39 11.45 -23.49
N ARG A 23 23.57 12.42 -23.88
CA ARG A 23 22.10 12.31 -23.77
C ARG A 23 21.54 11.16 -24.60
N ARG A 24 22.17 10.87 -25.75
CA ARG A 24 21.72 9.82 -26.68
C ARG A 24 21.87 8.42 -26.08
N ARG A 25 23.00 8.10 -25.44
CA ARG A 25 23.23 6.77 -24.85
C ARG A 25 22.42 6.54 -23.58
N LEU A 26 22.16 7.58 -22.79
CA LEU A 26 21.30 7.47 -21.61
C LEU A 26 19.85 7.11 -21.98
N ARG A 27 19.35 7.64 -23.09
CA ARG A 27 17.97 7.41 -23.54
C ARG A 27 17.70 5.93 -23.86
N SER A 28 18.64 5.23 -24.48
CA SER A 28 18.47 3.79 -24.79
C SER A 28 18.48 2.92 -23.53
N TRP A 29 19.40 3.21 -22.59
CA TRP A 29 19.49 2.47 -21.32
C TRP A 29 18.23 2.63 -20.46
N TYR A 30 17.72 3.86 -20.36
CA TYR A 30 16.53 4.16 -19.58
C TYR A 30 15.26 3.57 -20.19
N LEU A 31 15.12 3.60 -21.52
CA LEU A 31 14.00 2.95 -22.20
C LEU A 31 13.98 1.44 -21.87
N GLY A 32 15.13 0.77 -21.89
CA GLY A 32 15.22 -0.64 -21.52
C GLY A 32 14.86 -0.93 -20.06
N SER A 33 15.29 -0.09 -19.12
CA SER A 33 15.01 -0.28 -17.69
C SER A 33 13.58 0.07 -17.29
N VAL A 34 12.97 1.09 -17.90
CA VAL A 34 11.54 1.39 -17.72
C VAL A 34 10.67 0.27 -18.30
N LEU A 35 10.97 -0.18 -19.52
CA LEU A 35 10.22 -1.28 -20.15
C LEU A 35 10.32 -2.58 -19.36
N ALA A 36 11.46 -2.85 -18.71
CA ALA A 36 11.63 -4.03 -17.85
C ALA A 36 10.93 -3.90 -16.48
N GLY A 37 10.70 -2.69 -15.97
CA GLY A 37 9.98 -2.46 -14.71
C GLY A 37 8.45 -2.59 -14.84
N ILE A 38 7.90 -2.32 -16.03
CA ILE A 38 6.47 -2.41 -16.34
C ILE A 38 5.86 -3.80 -16.05
N PRO A 39 6.46 -4.94 -16.44
CA PRO A 39 5.86 -6.26 -16.15
C PRO A 39 5.88 -6.62 -14.66
N LEU A 40 6.87 -6.16 -13.88
CA LEU A 40 6.90 -6.39 -12.43
C LEU A 40 5.80 -5.58 -11.72
N LEU A 41 5.63 -4.32 -12.12
CA LEU A 41 4.49 -3.50 -11.69
C LEU A 41 3.17 -4.13 -12.16
N GLY A 42 3.11 -4.67 -13.37
CA GLY A 42 1.97 -5.39 -13.91
C GLY A 42 1.57 -6.60 -13.07
N ALA A 43 2.53 -7.40 -12.60
CA ALA A 43 2.24 -8.55 -11.73
C ALA A 43 1.73 -8.14 -10.33
N ILE A 44 2.27 -7.05 -9.76
CA ILE A 44 1.80 -6.46 -8.51
C ILE A 44 0.38 -5.90 -8.68
N VAL A 45 0.13 -5.23 -9.81
CA VAL A 45 -1.19 -4.70 -10.18
C VAL A 45 -2.18 -5.83 -10.42
N VAL A 46 -1.85 -6.90 -11.14
CA VAL A 46 -2.78 -8.03 -11.38
C VAL A 46 -3.22 -8.69 -10.07
N ARG A 47 -2.32 -8.78 -9.08
CA ARG A 47 -2.67 -9.31 -7.76
C ARG A 47 -3.45 -8.31 -6.91
N GLY A 48 -3.16 -7.01 -7.04
CA GLY A 48 -3.90 -5.94 -6.37
C GLY A 48 -5.27 -5.66 -6.98
N VAL A 49 -5.45 -5.86 -8.29
CA VAL A 49 -6.70 -5.62 -9.06
C VAL A 49 -7.84 -6.54 -8.64
N LEU A 50 -7.56 -7.63 -7.90
CA LEU A 50 -8.61 -8.44 -7.30
C LEU A 50 -9.27 -7.77 -6.08
N GLU A 51 -8.66 -6.74 -5.47
CA GLU A 51 -9.21 -6.08 -4.26
C GLU A 51 -9.10 -4.54 -4.25
N LEU A 52 -8.20 -3.94 -5.03
CA LEU A 52 -8.06 -2.49 -5.17
C LEU A 52 -8.92 -1.98 -6.33
N PRO A 53 -9.64 -0.85 -6.15
CA PRO A 53 -10.31 -0.20 -7.27
C PRO A 53 -9.29 0.21 -8.34
N TRP A 54 -9.70 0.17 -9.62
CA TRP A 54 -8.85 0.39 -10.80
C TRP A 54 -8.02 1.70 -10.76
N TRP A 55 -8.49 2.73 -10.06
CA TRP A 55 -7.76 3.99 -9.89
C TRP A 55 -6.52 3.84 -9.00
N GLY A 56 -6.51 2.90 -8.04
CA GLY A 56 -5.33 2.61 -7.22
C GLY A 56 -4.19 2.00 -8.04
N ALA A 57 -4.53 1.12 -8.99
CA ALA A 57 -3.56 0.59 -9.95
C ALA A 57 -2.96 1.69 -10.83
N LEU A 58 -3.78 2.64 -11.32
CA LEU A 58 -3.30 3.78 -12.09
C LEU A 58 -2.33 4.67 -11.29
N LEU A 59 -2.63 4.95 -10.02
CA LEU A 59 -1.75 5.74 -9.16
C LEU A 59 -0.40 5.06 -8.92
N LEU A 60 -0.37 3.73 -8.74
CA LEU A 60 0.88 2.98 -8.59
C LEU A 60 1.73 3.01 -9.86
N VAL A 61 1.11 2.81 -11.04
CA VAL A 61 1.80 2.90 -12.33
C VAL A 61 2.32 4.32 -12.57
N ALA A 62 1.48 5.33 -12.34
CA ALA A 62 1.87 6.74 -12.48
C ALA A 62 2.99 7.12 -11.52
N GLY A 63 2.93 6.67 -10.26
CA GLY A 63 3.97 6.86 -9.25
C GLY A 63 5.30 6.22 -9.66
N GLY A 64 5.26 4.97 -10.16
CA GLY A 64 6.44 4.28 -10.68
C GLY A 64 7.07 5.00 -11.89
N LEU A 65 6.24 5.46 -12.84
CA LEU A 65 6.71 6.23 -14.00
C LEU A 65 7.30 7.59 -13.59
N ALA A 66 6.67 8.30 -12.65
CA ALA A 66 7.17 9.57 -12.14
C ALA A 66 8.50 9.40 -11.41
N LEU A 67 8.63 8.39 -10.54
CA LEU A 67 9.86 8.08 -9.81
C LEU A 67 10.99 7.71 -10.79
N GLY A 68 10.68 6.92 -11.81
CA GLY A 68 11.59 6.64 -12.92
C GLY A 68 12.06 7.92 -13.61
N ALA A 69 11.11 8.78 -14.00
CA ALA A 69 11.41 10.00 -14.77
C ALA A 69 12.28 10.97 -13.95
N VAL A 70 12.01 11.10 -12.64
CA VAL A 70 12.84 11.87 -11.71
C VAL A 70 14.24 11.26 -11.62
N SER A 71 14.37 9.94 -11.45
CA SER A 71 15.66 9.24 -11.42
C SER A 71 16.45 9.43 -12.72
N PHE A 72 15.79 9.36 -13.87
CA PHE A 72 16.40 9.62 -15.18
C PHE A 72 16.89 11.05 -15.32
N ARG A 73 16.02 12.02 -14.98
CA ARG A 73 16.37 13.43 -15.03
C ARG A 73 17.53 13.73 -14.09
N GLN A 74 17.50 13.18 -12.88
CA GLN A 74 18.60 13.29 -11.93
C GLN A 74 19.91 12.75 -12.52
N ARG A 75 19.87 11.60 -13.20
CA ARG A 75 21.05 11.01 -13.84
C ARG A 75 21.57 11.80 -15.04
N LEU A 76 20.69 12.45 -15.81
CA LEU A 76 21.08 13.33 -16.91
C LEU A 76 21.79 14.61 -16.44
N TRP A 77 21.48 15.07 -15.24
CA TRP A 77 21.97 16.34 -14.69
C TRP A 77 23.16 16.15 -13.75
N MET A 78 23.47 14.91 -13.38
CA MET A 78 24.62 14.61 -12.54
C MET A 78 25.89 14.56 -13.39
N GLU A 79 26.77 15.54 -13.15
CA GLU A 79 28.19 15.47 -13.52
C GLU A 79 28.80 14.18 -12.98
N THR A 80 29.43 13.41 -13.86
CA THR A 80 29.96 12.08 -13.53
C THR A 80 31.29 12.21 -12.78
N ALA A 81 32.14 13.11 -13.26
CA ALA A 81 33.42 13.45 -12.66
C ALA A 81 33.81 14.89 -13.01
N THR A 82 34.39 15.58 -12.03
CA THR A 82 34.88 16.97 -12.16
C THR A 82 36.33 17.00 -11.70
N LEU A 83 37.23 17.32 -12.64
CA LEU A 83 38.64 17.48 -12.36
C LEU A 83 38.94 18.95 -12.08
N THR A 84 39.32 19.24 -10.85
CA THR A 84 39.84 20.55 -10.41
C THR A 84 41.38 20.52 -10.38
N PRO A 85 42.05 21.67 -10.24
CA PRO A 85 43.51 21.70 -10.12
C PRO A 85 44.05 20.82 -8.98
N ALA A 86 43.36 20.80 -7.83
CA ALA A 86 43.82 20.11 -6.62
C ALA A 86 43.19 18.72 -6.41
N SER A 87 41.99 18.48 -6.93
CA SER A 87 41.20 17.30 -6.60
C SER A 87 40.30 16.83 -7.75
N LEU A 88 39.96 15.56 -7.70
CA LEU A 88 38.93 14.94 -8.50
C LEU A 88 37.68 14.76 -7.64
N LEU A 89 36.56 15.28 -8.12
CA LEU A 89 35.24 15.03 -7.54
C LEU A 89 34.55 13.96 -8.40
N THR A 90 34.13 12.87 -7.78
CA THR A 90 33.33 11.84 -8.45
C THR A 90 31.99 11.72 -7.75
N ARG A 91 30.90 11.65 -8.51
CA ARG A 91 29.57 11.51 -7.92
C ARG A 91 29.08 10.08 -8.09
N THR A 92 28.66 9.48 -6.98
CA THR A 92 28.02 8.17 -7.00
C THR A 92 26.58 8.28 -7.49
N TRP A 93 25.99 7.17 -7.90
CA TRP A 93 24.61 7.15 -8.42
C TRP A 93 23.55 7.57 -7.38
N TYR A 94 23.85 7.48 -6.08
CA TYR A 94 23.01 7.97 -4.99
C TYR A 94 23.34 9.42 -4.56
N GLY A 95 24.05 10.17 -5.40
CA GLY A 95 24.29 11.60 -5.22
C GLY A 95 25.44 11.97 -4.27
N HIS A 96 26.04 11.01 -3.57
CA HIS A 96 27.17 11.27 -2.70
C HIS A 96 28.43 11.58 -3.53
N THR A 97 29.02 12.74 -3.27
CA THR A 97 30.27 13.19 -3.90
C THR A 97 31.46 12.68 -3.09
N ARG A 98 32.42 12.06 -3.79
CA ARG A 98 33.70 11.64 -3.24
C ARG A 98 34.81 12.50 -3.81
N THR A 99 35.55 13.16 -2.93
CA THR A 99 36.71 13.99 -3.27
C THR A 99 37.98 13.17 -3.14
N VAL A 100 38.80 13.14 -4.21
CA VAL A 100 40.09 12.46 -4.24
C VAL A 100 41.16 13.49 -4.56
N PRO A 101 42.17 13.72 -3.70
CA PRO A 101 43.28 14.61 -4.03
C PRO A 101 43.99 14.15 -5.30
N ARG A 102 44.24 15.07 -6.23
CA ARG A 102 44.86 14.73 -7.53
C ARG A 102 46.22 14.08 -7.35
N ALA A 103 47.01 14.55 -6.38
CA ALA A 103 48.31 14.01 -6.04
C ALA A 103 48.28 12.57 -5.48
N ALA A 104 47.13 12.09 -4.99
CA ALA A 104 46.97 10.73 -4.51
C ALA A 104 46.74 9.72 -5.66
N ILE A 105 46.36 10.20 -6.85
CA ILE A 105 46.10 9.36 -8.02
C ILE A 105 47.46 9.01 -8.64
N ARG A 106 47.74 7.72 -8.79
CA ARG A 106 48.98 7.20 -9.39
C ARG A 106 48.76 6.66 -10.80
N GLU A 107 47.56 6.15 -11.07
CA GLU A 107 47.20 5.54 -12.34
C GLU A 107 45.70 5.74 -12.57
N ILE A 108 45.30 5.89 -13.83
CA ILE A 108 43.91 5.79 -14.23
C ILE A 108 43.73 4.53 -15.06
N VAL A 109 42.73 3.74 -14.72
CA VAL A 109 42.41 2.51 -15.42
C VAL A 109 41.08 2.66 -16.10
N VAL A 110 41.08 2.55 -17.43
CA VAL A 110 39.87 2.45 -18.25
C VAL A 110 39.53 0.97 -18.32
N ALA A 111 38.46 0.53 -17.66
CA ALA A 111 38.13 -0.88 -17.56
C ALA A 111 36.77 -1.17 -18.20
N THR A 112 36.70 -2.24 -19.01
CA THR A 112 35.43 -2.83 -19.45
C THR A 112 35.18 -4.10 -18.63
N VAL A 113 34.10 -4.12 -17.87
CA VAL A 113 33.73 -5.20 -16.97
C VAL A 113 32.58 -5.99 -17.55
N ALA A 114 32.78 -7.29 -17.74
CA ALA A 114 31.74 -8.18 -18.20
C ALA A 114 30.75 -8.51 -17.10
N THR A 115 29.47 -8.37 -17.41
CA THR A 115 28.35 -8.88 -16.61
C THR A 115 27.64 -10.01 -17.36
N THR A 116 26.66 -10.64 -16.74
CA THR A 116 25.88 -11.71 -17.40
C THR A 116 25.09 -11.23 -18.61
N LYS A 117 24.77 -9.94 -18.72
CA LYS A 117 23.91 -9.40 -19.77
C LYS A 117 24.54 -8.27 -20.59
N ASP A 118 25.58 -7.62 -20.07
CA ASP A 118 26.11 -6.39 -20.64
C ASP A 118 27.58 -6.17 -20.30
N LEU A 119 28.22 -5.23 -20.98
CA LEU A 119 29.56 -4.74 -20.69
C LEU A 119 29.46 -3.37 -20.02
N LEU A 120 30.05 -3.25 -18.82
CA LEU A 120 30.08 -2.00 -18.07
C LEU A 120 31.44 -1.32 -18.21
N HIS A 121 31.46 -0.04 -18.53
CA HIS A 121 32.67 0.76 -18.68
C HIS A 121 32.90 1.62 -17.43
N TYR A 122 34.12 1.55 -16.90
CA TYR A 122 34.53 2.29 -15.71
C TYR A 122 35.83 3.06 -15.94
N LEU A 123 35.88 4.27 -15.35
CA LEU A 123 37.13 4.94 -15.01
C LEU A 123 37.45 4.67 -13.54
N LEU A 124 38.60 4.04 -13.29
CA LEU A 124 39.11 3.78 -11.95
C LEU A 124 40.27 4.73 -11.68
N PHE A 125 40.17 5.45 -10.57
CA PHE A 125 41.24 6.33 -10.09
C PHE A 125 41.99 5.58 -8.99
N VAL A 126 43.21 5.16 -9.31
CA VAL A 126 43.97 4.20 -8.53
C VAL A 126 45.11 4.91 -7.82
N GLY A 127 45.24 4.67 -6.51
CA GLY A 127 46.28 5.23 -5.67
C GLY A 127 47.41 4.25 -5.39
N ASP A 128 48.17 4.52 -4.33
CA ASP A 128 49.25 3.67 -3.87
C ASP A 128 48.76 2.24 -3.54
N GLY A 129 49.60 1.24 -3.83
CA GLY A 129 49.26 -0.17 -3.64
C GLY A 129 48.09 -0.68 -4.50
N ARG A 130 47.80 -0.02 -5.63
CA ARG A 130 46.67 -0.32 -6.53
C ARG A 130 45.29 -0.22 -5.88
N ARG A 131 45.17 0.49 -4.75
CA ARG A 131 43.88 0.69 -4.09
C ARG A 131 43.00 1.64 -4.90
N CYS A 132 41.73 1.30 -5.05
CA CYS A 132 40.75 2.14 -5.71
C CYS A 132 40.41 3.37 -4.84
N LEU A 133 40.77 4.56 -5.30
CA LEU A 133 40.42 5.82 -4.64
C LEU A 133 39.06 6.33 -5.09
N ALA A 134 38.69 6.14 -6.34
CA ALA A 134 37.36 6.43 -6.84
C ALA A 134 37.05 5.57 -8.07
N ARG A 135 35.76 5.42 -8.36
CA ARG A 135 35.26 4.74 -9.54
C ARG A 135 34.09 5.53 -10.10
N THR A 136 34.11 5.74 -11.41
CA THR A 136 33.06 6.43 -12.15
C THR A 136 32.57 5.50 -13.27
N SER A 137 31.25 5.25 -13.36
CA SER A 137 30.65 4.56 -14.51
C SER A 137 30.62 5.53 -15.68
N VAL A 138 31.08 5.09 -16.85
CA VAL A 138 31.24 5.91 -18.06
C VAL A 138 30.54 5.31 -19.26
N ASP A 139 29.52 4.47 -19.03
CA ASP A 139 28.74 3.77 -20.06
C ASP A 139 28.12 4.71 -21.11
N ALA A 140 27.75 5.91 -20.67
CA ALA A 140 27.15 6.95 -21.50
C ALA A 140 28.17 7.94 -22.11
N ILE A 141 29.47 7.73 -21.91
CA ILE A 141 30.54 8.63 -22.38
C ILE A 141 31.33 7.90 -23.46
N SER A 142 31.66 8.58 -24.56
CA SER A 142 32.46 7.97 -25.62
C SER A 142 33.87 7.60 -25.12
N ARG A 143 34.44 6.53 -25.66
CA ARG A 143 35.76 6.04 -25.25
C ARG A 143 36.86 7.09 -25.45
N ASP A 144 36.79 7.85 -26.54
CA ASP A 144 37.74 8.92 -26.83
C ASP A 144 37.68 10.02 -25.76
N SER A 145 36.48 10.41 -25.33
CA SER A 145 36.28 11.34 -24.22
C SER A 145 36.78 10.78 -22.89
N GLN A 146 36.60 9.48 -22.62
CA GLN A 146 37.15 8.85 -21.42
C GLN A 146 38.69 8.93 -21.40
N LEU A 147 39.34 8.60 -22.52
CA LEU A 147 40.80 8.65 -22.64
C LEU A 147 41.32 10.09 -22.61
N ALA A 148 40.64 11.03 -23.26
CA ALA A 148 40.99 12.44 -23.21
C ALA A 148 40.89 13.00 -21.78
N PHE A 149 39.81 12.69 -21.06
CA PHE A 149 39.66 13.04 -19.64
C PHE A 149 40.79 12.43 -18.78
N ALA A 150 41.10 11.14 -18.97
CA ALA A 150 42.14 10.46 -18.22
C ALA A 150 43.54 11.08 -18.43
N ARG A 151 43.88 11.43 -19.68
CA ARG A 151 45.15 12.10 -20.00
C ARG A 151 45.30 13.46 -19.33
N GLN A 152 44.20 14.20 -19.15
CA GLN A 152 44.21 15.51 -18.50
C GLN A 152 44.54 15.45 -17.00
N VAL A 153 44.39 14.27 -16.37
CA VAL A 153 44.82 14.08 -14.97
C VAL A 153 46.35 14.10 -14.85
N GLY A 154 47.09 13.77 -15.92
CA GLY A 154 48.55 13.81 -15.95
C GLY A 154 49.24 12.62 -15.29
N VAL A 155 48.54 11.48 -15.20
CA VAL A 155 49.06 10.22 -14.67
C VAL A 155 49.01 9.14 -15.75
N PRO A 156 49.80 8.06 -15.64
CA PRO A 156 49.70 6.92 -16.55
C PRO A 156 48.26 6.42 -16.69
N VAL A 157 47.85 6.19 -17.94
CA VAL A 157 46.53 5.65 -18.28
C VAL A 157 46.72 4.21 -18.76
N ARG A 158 46.08 3.27 -18.09
CA ARG A 158 46.07 1.87 -18.48
C ARG A 158 44.70 1.48 -19.01
N ASP A 159 44.71 0.79 -20.13
CA ASP A 159 43.50 0.31 -20.78
C ASP A 159 43.32 -1.19 -20.51
N LEU A 160 42.25 -1.54 -19.80
CA LEU A 160 41.83 -2.90 -19.48
C LEU A 160 40.51 -3.23 -20.18
N THR A 161 40.51 -3.11 -21.50
CA THR A 161 39.45 -3.63 -22.36
C THR A 161 39.93 -4.83 -23.18
N PRO A 162 40.13 -6.01 -22.57
CA PRO A 162 40.32 -7.22 -23.37
C PRO A 162 39.07 -7.49 -24.20
N GLU A 163 39.22 -8.18 -25.33
CA GLU A 163 38.09 -8.73 -26.08
C GLU A 163 37.27 -9.62 -25.13
N GLY A 164 36.07 -9.14 -24.75
CA GLY A 164 35.18 -9.82 -23.79
C GLY A 164 35.11 -9.21 -22.38
N GLY A 165 35.94 -8.22 -22.05
CA GLY A 165 35.92 -7.55 -20.75
C GLY A 165 36.48 -8.39 -19.58
N ILE A 166 36.69 -7.74 -18.43
CA ILE A 166 37.19 -8.40 -17.20
C ILE A 166 36.03 -8.73 -16.26
N SER A 167 36.11 -9.82 -15.50
CA SER A 167 35.08 -10.12 -14.49
C SER A 167 35.19 -9.19 -13.28
N PHE A 168 34.09 -8.94 -12.58
CA PHE A 168 34.10 -8.17 -11.32
C PHE A 168 35.04 -8.78 -10.26
N ARG A 169 35.15 -10.12 -10.22
CA ARG A 169 36.02 -10.82 -9.28
C ARG A 169 37.49 -10.53 -9.58
N GLU A 170 37.86 -10.57 -10.85
CA GLU A 170 39.22 -10.26 -11.28
C GLU A 170 39.55 -8.77 -11.09
N LEU A 171 38.61 -7.87 -11.42
CA LEU A 171 38.77 -6.45 -11.16
C LEU A 171 39.00 -6.16 -9.67
N ARG A 172 38.24 -6.81 -8.78
CA ARG A 172 38.39 -6.67 -7.32
C ARG A 172 39.74 -7.20 -6.83
N ARG A 173 40.24 -8.29 -7.44
CA ARG A 173 41.55 -8.87 -7.11
C ARG A 173 42.69 -7.94 -7.51
N GLN A 174 42.61 -7.32 -8.70
CA GLN A 174 43.64 -6.42 -9.20
C GLN A 174 43.59 -5.04 -8.54
N TYR A 175 42.40 -4.54 -8.22
CA TYR A 175 42.16 -3.20 -7.68
C TYR A 175 41.23 -3.26 -6.46
N PRO A 176 41.77 -3.56 -5.26
CA PRO A 176 40.96 -3.68 -4.05
C PRO A 176 40.22 -2.37 -3.74
N GLY A 177 38.94 -2.51 -3.41
CA GLY A 177 38.03 -1.39 -3.12
C GLY A 177 37.27 -0.82 -4.32
N CYS A 178 37.52 -1.27 -5.56
CA CYS A 178 36.77 -0.78 -6.73
C CYS A 178 35.35 -1.35 -6.86
N VAL A 179 35.08 -2.52 -6.25
CA VAL A 179 33.78 -3.19 -6.35
C VAL A 179 33.06 -3.07 -5.01
N SER A 180 31.91 -2.41 -4.99
CA SER A 180 31.06 -2.35 -3.80
C SER A 180 30.56 -3.75 -3.45
N TRP A 181 30.27 -3.99 -2.17
CA TRP A 181 29.71 -5.27 -1.73
C TRP A 181 28.43 -5.64 -2.48
N VAL A 182 27.57 -4.64 -2.74
CA VAL A 182 26.33 -4.77 -3.52
C VAL A 182 26.59 -5.29 -4.94
N ALA A 183 27.58 -4.72 -5.65
CA ALA A 183 27.93 -5.16 -7.00
C ALA A 183 28.58 -6.55 -7.02
N ALA A 184 29.26 -6.94 -5.93
CA ALA A 184 29.87 -8.25 -5.81
C ALA A 184 28.87 -9.37 -5.48
N HIS A 185 27.68 -9.04 -4.93
CA HIS A 185 26.68 -10.02 -4.49
C HIS A 185 25.27 -9.67 -4.98
N PRO A 186 25.04 -9.62 -6.32
CA PRO A 186 23.74 -9.22 -6.86
C PRO A 186 22.60 -10.12 -6.38
N VAL A 187 22.85 -11.43 -6.21
CA VAL A 187 21.85 -12.39 -5.71
C VAL A 187 21.46 -12.10 -4.26
N ALA A 188 22.43 -11.84 -3.37
CA ALA A 188 22.15 -11.54 -1.97
C ALA A 188 21.37 -10.23 -1.81
N VAL A 189 21.71 -9.21 -2.60
CA VAL A 189 20.97 -7.94 -2.64
C VAL A 189 19.55 -8.16 -3.15
N GLY A 190 19.37 -8.96 -4.20
CA GLY A 190 18.06 -9.33 -4.72
C GLY A 190 17.19 -9.99 -3.66
N LEU A 191 17.73 -11.00 -2.95
CA LEU A 191 17.03 -11.69 -1.86
C LEU A 191 16.63 -10.74 -0.72
N LEU A 192 17.51 -9.82 -0.33
CA LEU A 192 17.23 -8.84 0.74
C LEU A 192 16.10 -7.87 0.34
N VAL A 193 16.13 -7.37 -0.91
CA VAL A 193 15.05 -6.52 -1.44
C VAL A 193 13.73 -7.29 -1.51
N THR A 194 13.74 -8.54 -1.97
CA THR A 194 12.54 -9.40 -1.99
C THR A 194 11.95 -9.60 -0.59
N LEU A 195 12.81 -9.89 0.40
CA LEU A 195 12.37 -10.05 1.79
C LEU A 195 11.75 -8.77 2.35
N LEU A 196 12.34 -7.60 2.06
CA LEU A 196 11.82 -6.31 2.51
C LEU A 196 10.43 -6.02 1.91
N VAL A 197 10.25 -6.27 0.60
CA VAL A 197 8.95 -6.11 -0.07
C VAL A 197 7.91 -7.05 0.52
N LEU A 198 8.27 -8.30 0.79
CA LEU A 198 7.37 -9.28 1.41
C LEU A 198 6.93 -8.81 2.81
N LEU A 199 7.86 -8.33 3.64
CA LEU A 199 7.55 -7.82 4.97
C LEU A 199 6.63 -6.60 4.94
N LEU A 200 6.85 -5.68 4.00
CA LEU A 200 5.97 -4.53 3.82
C LEU A 200 4.55 -4.96 3.39
N ALA A 201 4.45 -5.90 2.43
CA ALA A 201 3.16 -6.41 1.97
C ALA A 201 2.38 -7.12 3.10
N VAL A 202 3.04 -7.99 3.87
CA VAL A 202 2.43 -8.66 5.01
C VAL A 202 2.04 -7.64 6.08
N GLY A 203 2.91 -6.68 6.38
CA GLY A 203 2.63 -5.61 7.34
C GLY A 203 1.42 -4.76 6.95
N THR A 204 1.25 -4.43 5.67
CA THR A 204 0.06 -3.72 5.18
C THR A 204 -1.20 -4.55 5.28
N ILE A 205 -1.17 -5.84 4.93
CA ILE A 205 -2.34 -6.73 5.05
C ILE A 205 -2.77 -6.84 6.51
N VAL A 206 -1.82 -7.12 7.41
CA VAL A 206 -2.10 -7.19 8.87
C VAL A 206 -2.61 -5.86 9.40
N GLY A 207 -2.04 -4.73 8.93
CA GLY A 207 -2.48 -3.40 9.33
C GLY A 207 -3.91 -3.07 8.90
N VAL A 208 -4.28 -3.38 7.65
CA VAL A 208 -5.64 -3.16 7.13
C VAL A 208 -6.66 -4.03 7.88
N VAL A 209 -6.37 -5.32 8.06
CA VAL A 209 -7.22 -6.22 8.85
C VAL A 209 -7.39 -5.74 10.29
N ALA A 210 -6.36 -5.14 10.89
CA ALA A 210 -6.44 -4.58 12.24
C ALA A 210 -7.22 -3.25 12.34
N ILE A 211 -7.46 -2.56 11.22
CA ILE A 211 -8.16 -1.27 11.16
C ILE A 211 -9.63 -1.44 10.77
N GLU A 212 -9.95 -2.35 9.84
CA GLU A 212 -11.31 -2.50 9.28
C GLU A 212 -12.25 -3.39 10.10
N GLY A 213 -11.83 -3.93 11.24
CA GLY A 213 -12.69 -4.78 12.06
C GLY A 213 -12.21 -4.85 13.49
N ARG A 214 -12.22 -3.72 14.21
CA ARG A 214 -12.20 -3.83 15.68
C ARG A 214 -13.58 -4.31 16.11
N PRO A 215 -13.74 -5.59 16.50
CA PRO A 215 -15.02 -6.05 17.00
C PRO A 215 -15.37 -5.21 18.21
N VAL A 216 -16.57 -4.63 18.19
CA VAL A 216 -17.11 -3.95 19.34
C VAL A 216 -17.54 -5.05 20.31
N PRO A 217 -16.89 -5.18 21.49
CA PRO A 217 -17.32 -6.15 22.49
C PRO A 217 -18.79 -5.94 22.82
N MET A 218 -19.53 -7.03 23.04
CA MET A 218 -20.93 -6.96 23.48
C MET A 218 -21.07 -5.98 24.65
N GLY A 219 -22.08 -5.11 24.60
CA GLY A 219 -22.32 -4.05 25.59
C GLY A 219 -21.75 -2.67 25.26
N GLN A 220 -20.85 -2.54 24.27
CA GLN A 220 -20.44 -1.21 23.80
C GLN A 220 -21.53 -0.52 22.96
N ALA A 221 -21.57 0.79 23.09
CA ALA A 221 -22.57 1.70 22.52
C ALA A 221 -22.23 2.08 21.08
N VAL A 222 -23.24 2.19 20.23
CA VAL A 222 -23.13 2.75 18.88
C VAL A 222 -23.96 4.01 18.80
N GLU A 223 -23.30 5.13 18.50
CA GLU A 223 -23.94 6.42 18.31
C GLU A 223 -24.65 6.45 16.96
N LEU A 224 -25.93 6.83 16.97
CA LEU A 224 -26.75 7.00 15.78
C LEU A 224 -26.79 8.48 15.41
N HIS A 225 -26.39 8.79 14.18
CA HIS A 225 -26.46 10.13 13.63
C HIS A 225 -27.61 10.25 12.63
N CYS A 226 -28.25 11.41 12.56
CA CYS A 226 -29.28 11.65 11.54
C CYS A 226 -28.64 12.21 10.25
N LYS A 227 -28.73 11.48 9.14
CA LYS A 227 -28.23 11.93 7.83
C LYS A 227 -29.38 12.37 6.95
N GLY A 228 -29.44 13.68 6.69
CA GLY A 228 -30.45 14.26 5.81
C GLY A 228 -31.47 15.17 6.49
N GLY A 229 -31.20 15.60 7.73
CA GLY A 229 -32.01 16.58 8.43
C GLY A 229 -33.16 15.92 9.19
N CYS A 230 -32.90 15.59 10.45
CA CYS A 230 -33.97 15.45 11.42
C CYS A 230 -34.75 16.77 11.52
N ALA A 231 -35.93 16.77 12.14
CA ALA A 231 -36.88 17.89 12.17
C ALA A 231 -36.37 19.22 12.80
N GLY A 232 -35.05 19.38 13.02
CA GLY A 232 -34.36 20.60 13.43
C GLY A 232 -33.17 21.01 12.53
N GLY A 233 -32.88 20.33 11.42
CA GLY A 233 -31.85 20.75 10.44
C GLY A 233 -30.39 20.55 10.85
N GLY A 234 -30.10 19.97 12.02
CA GLY A 234 -28.76 19.60 12.48
C GLY A 234 -28.39 18.13 12.20
N GLN A 235 -27.09 17.83 12.11
CA GLN A 235 -26.52 16.47 12.20
C GLN A 235 -26.48 16.01 13.67
N ASP A 236 -27.61 16.12 14.36
CA ASP A 236 -27.64 15.82 15.78
C ASP A 236 -27.59 14.30 15.97
N GLU A 237 -26.84 13.88 16.99
CA GLU A 237 -26.89 12.54 17.53
C GLU A 237 -28.31 12.30 18.07
N VAL A 238 -28.97 11.23 17.59
CA VAL A 238 -30.39 10.99 17.87
C VAL A 238 -30.61 9.95 18.96
N GLY A 239 -29.66 9.04 19.10
CA GLY A 239 -29.67 8.03 20.15
C GLY A 239 -28.44 7.15 20.08
N THR A 240 -28.36 6.26 21.06
CA THR A 240 -27.30 5.27 21.16
C THR A 240 -27.92 3.87 21.25
N VAL A 241 -27.43 2.93 20.45
CA VAL A 241 -27.87 1.52 20.45
C VAL A 241 -26.78 0.64 21.05
N HIS A 242 -27.15 -0.19 22.00
CA HIS A 242 -26.27 -1.21 22.59
C HIS A 242 -26.80 -2.59 22.25
N VAL A 243 -25.97 -3.44 21.65
CA VAL A 243 -26.23 -4.88 21.59
C VAL A 243 -25.79 -5.48 22.91
N LEU A 244 -26.76 -5.95 23.70
CA LEU A 244 -26.53 -6.44 25.05
C LEU A 244 -26.29 -7.93 25.09
N ARG A 245 -26.99 -8.69 24.24
CA ARG A 245 -26.95 -10.16 24.25
C ARG A 245 -27.39 -10.72 22.90
N VAL A 246 -26.82 -11.85 22.50
CA VAL A 246 -27.32 -12.68 21.40
C VAL A 246 -27.65 -14.07 21.94
N VAL A 247 -28.83 -14.60 21.58
CA VAL A 247 -29.29 -15.95 21.91
C VAL A 247 -29.42 -16.73 20.60
N ASP A 248 -28.52 -17.68 20.39
CA ASP A 248 -28.45 -18.52 19.20
C ASP A 248 -28.14 -19.98 19.61
N PRO A 249 -29.07 -20.94 19.41
CA PRO A 249 -30.42 -20.75 18.89
C PRO A 249 -31.38 -20.20 19.96
N ALA A 250 -32.29 -19.32 19.55
CA ALA A 250 -33.46 -18.91 20.33
C ALA A 250 -34.62 -19.89 20.13
N GLN A 251 -35.48 -20.03 21.14
CA GLN A 251 -36.68 -20.85 21.05
C GLN A 251 -37.91 -19.97 20.85
N GLY A 252 -38.82 -20.35 19.95
CA GLY A 252 -40.09 -19.65 19.75
C GLY A 252 -40.96 -19.67 21.02
N ALA A 253 -41.72 -18.60 21.25
CA ALA A 253 -42.68 -18.57 22.34
C ALA A 253 -43.84 -19.56 22.12
N ALA A 254 -44.57 -19.92 23.19
CA ALA A 254 -45.72 -20.81 23.05
C ALA A 254 -46.77 -20.21 22.09
N GLY A 255 -47.11 -20.95 21.04
CA GLY A 255 -48.05 -20.50 19.99
C GLY A 255 -47.43 -19.62 18.91
N SER A 256 -46.12 -19.34 18.96
CA SER A 256 -45.42 -18.76 17.81
C SER A 256 -45.29 -19.79 16.69
N ARG A 257 -45.17 -19.32 15.46
CA ARG A 257 -44.78 -20.15 14.32
C ARG A 257 -43.39 -20.76 14.59
N PRO A 258 -43.13 -22.03 14.24
CA PRO A 258 -41.75 -22.53 14.17
C PRO A 258 -40.97 -21.80 13.06
N PRO A 259 -39.63 -21.76 13.12
CA PRO A 259 -38.82 -21.27 12.00
C PRO A 259 -39.07 -22.12 10.73
N GLY A 260 -38.64 -21.62 9.57
CA GLY A 260 -38.66 -22.37 8.32
C GLY A 260 -37.89 -23.69 8.40
N GLU A 261 -38.11 -24.56 7.41
CA GLU A 261 -37.36 -25.82 7.32
C GLU A 261 -35.86 -25.52 7.15
N ALA A 262 -35.02 -26.16 7.99
CA ALA A 262 -33.57 -25.92 8.08
C ALA A 262 -33.18 -24.49 8.52
N GLU A 263 -34.09 -23.73 9.13
CA GLU A 263 -33.78 -22.46 9.77
C GLU A 263 -33.88 -22.57 11.29
N ARG A 264 -33.13 -21.71 11.98
CA ARG A 264 -33.23 -21.51 13.42
C ARG A 264 -33.50 -20.05 13.73
N LEU A 265 -34.10 -19.81 14.90
CA LEU A 265 -34.29 -18.45 15.39
C LEU A 265 -33.02 -17.94 16.06
N VAL A 266 -32.66 -16.70 15.80
CA VAL A 266 -31.62 -15.95 16.52
C VAL A 266 -32.27 -14.73 17.15
N ALA A 267 -32.07 -14.51 18.44
CA ALA A 267 -32.65 -13.37 19.15
C ALA A 267 -31.54 -12.43 19.66
N VAL A 268 -31.57 -11.17 19.22
CA VAL A 268 -30.61 -10.12 19.59
C VAL A 268 -31.27 -9.14 20.54
N GLU A 269 -30.76 -9.04 21.76
CA GLU A 269 -31.20 -8.06 22.75
C GLU A 269 -30.52 -6.72 22.49
N VAL A 270 -31.33 -5.69 22.29
CA VAL A 270 -30.85 -4.32 22.11
C VAL A 270 -31.42 -3.40 23.18
N GLN A 271 -30.62 -2.42 23.59
CA GLN A 271 -31.07 -1.26 24.35
C GLN A 271 -30.83 -0.01 23.53
N TRP A 272 -31.90 0.75 23.29
CA TRP A 272 -31.83 2.02 22.59
C TRP A 272 -32.13 3.14 23.56
N THR A 273 -31.22 4.11 23.64
CA THR A 273 -31.36 5.32 24.44
C THR A 273 -31.46 6.55 23.55
N GLY A 274 -32.49 7.38 23.73
CA GLY A 274 -32.61 8.64 23.00
C GLY A 274 -31.64 9.69 23.54
N THR A 275 -30.88 10.36 22.67
CA THR A 275 -29.93 11.43 23.05
C THR A 275 -30.34 12.81 22.54
N SER A 276 -31.26 12.85 21.55
CA SER A 276 -31.86 14.07 21.00
C SER A 276 -32.69 14.85 22.03
N THR A 277 -32.70 16.18 21.88
CA THR A 277 -33.58 17.09 22.63
C THR A 277 -35.03 17.09 22.14
N THR A 278 -35.28 16.62 20.92
CA THR A 278 -36.63 16.46 20.38
C THR A 278 -37.02 14.98 20.39
N PRO A 279 -38.29 14.63 20.68
CA PRO A 279 -38.74 13.25 20.58
C PRO A 279 -38.50 12.69 19.18
N VAL A 280 -37.87 11.52 19.10
CA VAL A 280 -37.60 10.81 17.85
C VAL A 280 -38.44 9.53 17.83
N THR A 281 -39.20 9.33 16.76
CA THR A 281 -39.94 8.10 16.51
C THR A 281 -39.20 7.29 15.45
N ASP A 282 -38.93 6.02 15.75
CA ASP A 282 -38.19 5.12 14.88
C ASP A 282 -38.74 3.67 14.93
N HIS A 283 -38.33 2.86 13.97
CA HIS A 283 -38.69 1.45 13.79
C HIS A 283 -37.44 0.56 13.89
N PRO A 284 -36.97 0.23 15.11
CA PRO A 284 -35.69 -0.45 15.31
C PRO A 284 -35.52 -1.76 14.53
N GLY A 285 -36.61 -2.53 14.40
CA GLY A 285 -36.59 -3.80 13.66
C GLY A 285 -36.23 -3.65 12.18
N GLN A 286 -36.28 -2.43 11.62
CA GLN A 286 -35.95 -2.17 10.23
C GLN A 286 -34.48 -1.86 9.98
N ALA A 287 -33.75 -1.50 11.02
CA ALA A 287 -32.39 -0.99 10.91
C ALA A 287 -31.35 -1.95 11.47
N VAL A 288 -31.74 -3.05 12.12
CA VAL A 288 -30.81 -4.05 12.64
C VAL A 288 -30.86 -5.30 11.78
N GLU A 289 -29.68 -5.71 11.31
CA GLU A 289 -29.45 -6.93 10.55
C GLU A 289 -28.46 -7.84 11.29
N VAL A 290 -28.51 -9.12 10.96
CA VAL A 290 -27.49 -10.09 11.35
C VAL A 290 -26.72 -10.51 10.11
N ARG A 291 -25.40 -10.68 10.21
CA ARG A 291 -24.58 -11.29 9.15
C ARG A 291 -23.90 -12.56 9.61
N ASP A 292 -23.79 -13.52 8.70
CA ASP A 292 -23.00 -14.73 8.90
C ASP A 292 -21.49 -14.47 8.67
N SER A 293 -20.68 -15.53 8.84
CA SER A 293 -19.24 -15.50 8.55
C SER A 293 -18.86 -15.35 7.06
N GLN A 294 -19.82 -15.49 6.14
CA GLN A 294 -19.63 -15.36 4.70
C GLN A 294 -20.04 -13.96 4.19
N GLY A 295 -20.68 -13.15 5.03
CA GLY A 295 -21.20 -11.83 4.70
C GLY A 295 -22.65 -11.83 4.21
N THR A 296 -23.36 -12.96 4.28
CA THR A 296 -24.80 -13.05 4.01
C THR A 296 -25.59 -12.28 5.07
N HIS A 297 -26.64 -11.59 4.66
CA HIS A 297 -27.46 -10.72 5.52
C HIS A 297 -28.81 -11.34 5.83
N TYR A 298 -29.26 -11.21 7.08
CA TYR A 298 -30.58 -11.61 7.55
C TYR A 298 -31.27 -10.41 8.20
N VAL A 299 -32.49 -10.13 7.76
CA VAL A 299 -33.32 -9.02 8.25
C VAL A 299 -34.19 -9.47 9.42
N SER A 300 -34.56 -8.54 10.29
CA SER A 300 -35.42 -8.89 11.44
C SER A 300 -36.80 -9.33 10.97
N CYS A 301 -37.33 -10.35 11.63
CA CYS A 301 -38.68 -10.86 11.44
C CYS A 301 -39.79 -9.82 11.63
N GLN A 302 -39.50 -8.73 12.35
CA GLN A 302 -40.43 -7.63 12.56
C GLN A 302 -40.75 -6.84 11.28
N LEU A 303 -39.87 -6.88 10.26
CA LEU A 303 -40.09 -6.25 8.96
C LEU A 303 -41.15 -6.96 8.11
N MET A 304 -41.46 -8.22 8.41
CA MET A 304 -42.26 -9.09 7.53
C MET A 304 -43.78 -9.01 7.79
N HIS A 305 -44.24 -8.05 8.60
CA HIS A 305 -45.67 -7.84 8.89
C HIS A 305 -46.37 -7.03 7.78
N GLY A 306 -46.61 -7.68 6.64
CA GLY A 306 -47.61 -7.25 5.65
C GLY A 306 -48.87 -8.10 5.72
N GLU A 307 -50.04 -7.54 5.41
CA GLU A 307 -51.28 -8.31 5.27
C GLU A 307 -51.08 -9.46 4.25
N GLY A 308 -51.17 -10.72 4.71
CA GLY A 308 -51.03 -11.92 3.87
C GLY A 308 -49.63 -12.55 3.82
N SER A 309 -48.64 -11.99 4.51
CA SER A 309 -47.33 -12.61 4.72
C SER A 309 -47.42 -13.67 5.80
N GLU A 310 -46.97 -14.90 5.51
CA GLU A 310 -46.71 -15.93 6.53
C GLU A 310 -45.51 -15.49 7.39
N GLY A 311 -45.73 -14.55 8.30
CA GLY A 311 -44.66 -13.89 9.05
C GLY A 311 -43.83 -14.83 9.95
N CYS A 312 -42.55 -14.49 10.12
CA CYS A 312 -41.62 -15.11 11.06
C CYS A 312 -42.04 -14.89 12.54
N ALA A 313 -41.58 -15.75 13.44
CA ALA A 313 -41.79 -15.62 14.88
C ALA A 313 -41.11 -14.37 15.47
N THR A 314 -41.90 -13.36 15.84
CA THR A 314 -41.40 -12.16 16.54
C THR A 314 -41.24 -12.34 18.05
N GLN A 315 -41.85 -13.38 18.64
CA GLN A 315 -41.76 -13.69 20.06
C GLN A 315 -40.96 -14.97 20.31
N THR A 316 -39.98 -14.89 21.23
CA THR A 316 -39.14 -16.01 21.66
C THR A 316 -39.16 -16.14 23.17
N THR A 317 -38.63 -17.25 23.69
CA THR A 317 -38.42 -17.43 25.13
C THR A 317 -37.22 -16.62 25.67
N ALA A 318 -36.45 -15.98 24.79
CA ALA A 318 -35.30 -15.16 25.18
C ALA A 318 -35.70 -13.89 25.95
N GLY A 319 -36.89 -13.34 25.69
CA GLY A 319 -37.41 -12.18 26.39
C GLY A 319 -38.49 -11.43 25.59
N PRO A 320 -38.95 -10.27 26.09
CA PRO A 320 -39.96 -9.47 25.40
C PRO A 320 -39.41 -8.95 24.07
N ALA A 321 -40.22 -9.06 23.02
CA ALA A 321 -39.92 -8.45 21.73
C ALA A 321 -39.81 -6.93 21.86
N LEU A 322 -38.90 -6.33 21.11
CA LEU A 322 -38.81 -4.88 21.02
C LEU A 322 -40.06 -4.35 20.29
N PRO A 323 -40.66 -3.22 20.74
CA PRO A 323 -41.81 -2.64 20.03
C PRO A 323 -41.46 -2.29 18.59
N GLU A 324 -42.40 -2.52 17.67
CA GLU A 324 -42.24 -2.21 16.24
C GLU A 324 -41.95 -0.73 15.98
N GLN A 325 -42.55 0.14 16.79
CA GLN A 325 -42.33 1.59 16.77
C GLN A 325 -42.02 2.07 18.18
N VAL A 326 -40.98 2.90 18.30
CA VAL A 326 -40.55 3.48 19.57
C VAL A 326 -40.43 4.99 19.42
N THR A 327 -41.04 5.74 20.33
CA THR A 327 -40.78 7.17 20.49
C THR A 327 -39.88 7.40 21.69
N LEU A 328 -38.68 7.92 21.45
CA LEU A 328 -37.65 8.17 22.47
C LEU A 328 -37.45 9.67 22.69
N THR A 329 -37.43 10.06 23.96
CA THR A 329 -36.98 11.38 24.42
C THR A 329 -35.59 11.28 25.04
N ARG A 330 -34.94 12.43 25.32
CA ARG A 330 -33.60 12.45 25.90
C ARG A 330 -33.51 11.65 27.20
N GLY A 331 -32.60 10.68 27.24
CA GLY A 331 -32.36 9.80 28.39
C GLY A 331 -33.39 8.68 28.56
N GLN A 332 -34.44 8.63 27.74
CA GLN A 332 -35.36 7.51 27.73
C GLN A 332 -34.69 6.32 27.03
N SER A 333 -34.76 5.15 27.65
CA SER A 333 -34.30 3.90 27.04
C SER A 333 -35.47 2.93 26.82
N VAL A 334 -35.42 2.20 25.71
CA VAL A 334 -36.22 1.00 25.47
C VAL A 334 -35.28 -0.20 25.35
N ARG A 335 -35.74 -1.37 25.79
CA ARG A 335 -34.99 -2.63 25.69
C ARG A 335 -35.92 -3.72 25.20
N GLY A 336 -35.39 -4.61 24.36
CA GLY A 336 -36.16 -5.73 23.84
C GLY A 336 -35.35 -6.56 22.85
N TYR A 337 -35.94 -7.68 22.44
CA TYR A 337 -35.34 -8.60 21.48
C TYR A 337 -35.83 -8.35 20.06
N LEU A 338 -34.90 -8.41 19.12
CA LEU A 338 -35.13 -8.57 17.68
C LEU A 338 -34.87 -10.02 17.29
N THR A 339 -35.77 -10.63 16.54
CA THR A 339 -35.65 -12.03 16.11
C THR A 339 -35.33 -12.11 14.63
N PHE A 340 -34.52 -13.10 14.25
CA PHE A 340 -34.07 -13.38 12.89
C PHE A 340 -34.22 -14.89 12.62
N GLU A 341 -34.57 -15.26 11.39
CA GLU A 341 -34.47 -16.63 10.89
C GLU A 341 -33.15 -16.76 10.12
N VAL A 342 -32.33 -17.73 10.51
CA VAL A 342 -30.99 -17.97 9.96
C VAL A 342 -30.87 -19.46 9.62
N PRO A 343 -30.37 -19.86 8.44
CA PRO A 343 -30.13 -21.26 8.10
C PRO A 343 -29.26 -21.95 9.16
N GLU A 344 -29.57 -23.20 9.52
CA GLU A 344 -28.88 -23.95 10.58
C GLU A 344 -27.35 -24.07 10.36
N GLU A 345 -26.91 -24.10 9.12
CA GLU A 345 -25.51 -24.16 8.72
C GLU A 345 -24.77 -22.83 8.86
N ASP A 346 -25.47 -21.71 8.85
CA ASP A 346 -24.87 -20.39 8.82
C ASP A 346 -24.54 -19.92 10.23
N ARG A 347 -23.27 -19.56 10.45
CA ARG A 347 -22.81 -19.05 11.74
C ARG A 347 -22.95 -17.55 11.79
N VAL A 348 -23.79 -17.05 12.69
CA VAL A 348 -23.87 -15.61 13.00
C VAL A 348 -22.51 -15.11 13.47
N ALA A 349 -21.94 -14.17 12.73
CA ALA A 349 -20.67 -13.56 13.02
C ALA A 349 -20.81 -12.12 13.49
N LYS A 350 -21.87 -11.43 13.03
CA LYS A 350 -22.03 -10.00 13.17
C LYS A 350 -23.49 -9.60 13.36
N VAL A 351 -23.73 -8.61 14.22
CA VAL A 351 -24.94 -7.77 14.19
C VAL A 351 -24.55 -6.48 13.49
N GLU A 352 -25.43 -5.85 12.73
CA GLU A 352 -25.16 -4.57 12.07
C GLU A 352 -26.36 -3.66 12.21
N TYR A 353 -26.11 -2.36 12.37
CA TYR A 353 -27.14 -1.35 12.17
C TYR A 353 -26.99 -0.79 10.75
N SER A 354 -27.89 -1.14 9.83
CA SER A 354 -27.86 -0.75 8.43
C SER A 354 -29.01 0.19 8.08
N GLU A 355 -28.81 1.07 7.09
CA GLU A 355 -29.90 1.84 6.51
C GLU A 355 -30.85 0.88 5.77
N PRO A 356 -32.17 0.88 6.03
CA PRO A 356 -33.10 0.19 5.15
C PRO A 356 -33.00 0.77 3.74
N ASN A 357 -32.86 -0.10 2.73
CA ASN A 357 -32.66 0.27 1.32
C ASN A 357 -33.82 1.08 0.67
N ASP A 358 -34.87 1.40 1.42
CA ASP A 358 -36.01 2.16 0.92
C ASP A 358 -35.76 3.67 1.06
N ALA A 359 -35.63 4.34 -0.09
CA ALA A 359 -35.40 5.78 -0.19
C ALA A 359 -36.51 6.66 0.42
N THR A 360 -37.66 6.08 0.80
CA THR A 360 -38.85 6.80 1.27
C THR A 360 -38.96 6.96 2.80
N MET A 361 -38.16 6.25 3.60
CA MET A 361 -38.21 6.33 5.07
C MET A 361 -37.18 7.33 5.64
N ARG A 362 -37.52 7.99 6.77
CA ARG A 362 -36.62 8.94 7.46
C ARG A 362 -35.35 8.21 7.92
N ARG A 363 -34.18 8.82 7.66
CA ARG A 363 -32.87 8.16 7.70
C ARG A 363 -32.11 8.43 9.00
N PHE A 364 -31.72 7.36 9.69
CA PHE A 364 -30.65 7.39 10.67
C PHE A 364 -29.47 6.59 10.12
N THR A 365 -28.26 7.12 10.29
CA THR A 365 -27.01 6.50 9.88
C THR A 365 -26.10 6.40 11.09
N GLY A 366 -25.81 5.18 11.51
CA GLY A 366 -24.65 4.91 12.36
C GLY A 366 -23.44 4.60 11.48
N ASP A 367 -22.24 4.71 12.04
CA ASP A 367 -21.12 3.95 11.51
C ASP A 367 -21.49 2.46 11.55
N THR A 368 -21.18 1.70 10.50
CA THR A 368 -21.31 0.24 10.53
C THR A 368 -20.44 -0.27 11.68
N VAL A 369 -21.06 -0.92 12.67
CA VAL A 369 -20.36 -1.48 13.81
C VAL A 369 -20.48 -2.99 13.82
N ASP A 370 -19.34 -3.64 14.01
CA ASP A 370 -19.19 -5.09 13.93
C ASP A 370 -19.17 -5.68 15.35
N TRP A 371 -20.26 -6.30 15.79
CA TRP A 371 -20.24 -7.07 17.04
C TRP A 371 -19.96 -8.54 16.76
N GLN A 372 -18.89 -9.10 17.32
CA GLN A 372 -18.64 -10.54 17.20
C GLN A 372 -19.46 -11.35 18.20
N VAL A 373 -20.20 -12.33 17.67
CA VAL A 373 -20.89 -13.32 18.51
C VAL A 373 -19.90 -14.41 18.89
N ALA A 374 -19.71 -14.59 20.20
CA ALA A 374 -18.86 -15.65 20.74
C ALA A 374 -19.40 -17.02 20.27
N PRO A 375 -18.53 -17.99 19.95
CA PRO A 375 -18.98 -19.32 19.56
C PRO A 375 -19.86 -19.94 20.67
N PRO A 376 -20.93 -20.67 20.31
CA PRO A 376 -21.77 -21.34 21.29
C PRO A 376 -20.94 -22.27 22.17
N GLY A 377 -20.99 -22.08 23.48
CA GLY A 377 -20.29 -22.91 24.48
C GLY A 377 -18.93 -22.39 24.98
N SER A 378 -18.61 -21.11 24.82
CA SER A 378 -17.44 -20.45 25.44
C SER A 378 -17.70 -19.88 26.83
#